data_AF-A0A924N3G9-F1
#
_entry.id   AF-A0A924N3G9-F1
#
_cell.length_a   1.000
_cell.length_b   1.000
_cell.length_c   1.000
_cell.angle_alpha   90.00
_cell.angle_beta   90.00
_cell.angle_gamma   90.00
#
_symmetry.space_group_name_H-M   'P 1'
#
loop_
_entity.id
_entity.type
_entity.pdbx_description
1 polymer ?
#
loop_
_entity_poly.entity_id
_entity_poly.type
_entity_poly.pdbx_seq_one_letter_code
_entity_poly.pdbx_strand_id
1 'polypeptide(L)'
;MAPSKSCGDCGMCCKVLHISELDKPAGRWCSVFRKGSGCGDYHGRPSACQSFHCLWLSSERLDAAWRPDKAGFLMYSDRDGKRLNVVVDPGKPVAWKREPYYSRLKAMSRRAHDGYELLICIGDRRVVMFPTEDVDLGVLNPDHKLVSGYVERDGAQAPFAMVLSDVEGAGV
;
A
#
# COMPACT_ATOMS: atom_id res chain seq x y z
N MET A 1 -14.19 -15.42 -13.70
CA MET A 1 -14.28 -16.09 -12.38
C MET A 1 -14.71 -15.07 -11.36
N ALA A 2 -15.78 -15.35 -10.60
CA ALA A 2 -16.10 -14.55 -9.42
C ALA A 2 -15.01 -14.74 -8.35
N PRO A 3 -14.65 -13.71 -7.56
CA PRO A 3 -13.68 -13.89 -6.50
C PRO A 3 -14.18 -14.93 -5.49
N SER A 4 -13.33 -15.88 -5.11
CA SER A 4 -13.65 -16.91 -4.09
C SER A 4 -13.83 -16.32 -2.68
N LYS A 5 -13.52 -15.04 -2.51
CA LYS A 5 -13.60 -14.30 -1.25
C LYS A 5 -14.56 -13.13 -1.36
N SER A 6 -15.19 -12.83 -0.23
CA SER A 6 -16.03 -11.65 -0.04
C SER A 6 -15.50 -10.79 1.10
N CYS A 7 -15.85 -9.50 1.08
CA CYS A 7 -15.43 -8.56 2.13
C CYS A 7 -15.95 -8.98 3.51
N GLY A 8 -17.18 -9.50 3.61
CA GLY A 8 -17.88 -9.66 4.90
C GLY A 8 -17.86 -8.34 5.69
N ASP A 9 -17.55 -8.40 6.97
CA ASP A 9 -17.45 -7.22 7.85
C ASP A 9 -16.22 -6.30 7.63
N CYS A 10 -15.32 -6.63 6.69
CA CYS A 10 -14.08 -5.89 6.52
C CYS A 10 -14.34 -4.57 5.79
N GLY A 11 -14.08 -3.46 6.48
CA GLY A 11 -14.19 -2.11 5.97
C GLY A 11 -12.87 -1.37 5.74
N MET A 12 -11.73 -2.06 5.72
CA MET A 12 -10.42 -1.39 5.83
C MET A 12 -10.18 -0.38 4.70
N CYS A 13 -10.65 -0.62 3.48
CA CYS A 13 -10.58 0.36 2.38
C CYS A 13 -11.30 1.67 2.70
N CYS A 14 -12.42 1.62 3.41
CA CYS A 14 -13.16 2.81 3.87
C CYS A 14 -12.42 3.58 4.97
N LYS A 15 -11.43 2.97 5.63
CA LYS A 15 -10.62 3.61 6.67
C LYS A 15 -9.31 4.15 6.10
N VAL A 16 -8.47 3.29 5.53
CA VAL A 16 -7.04 3.62 5.34
C VAL A 16 -6.76 4.41 4.07
N LEU A 17 -7.60 4.33 3.04
CA LEU A 17 -7.38 5.04 1.77
C LEU A 17 -7.82 6.50 1.87
N HIS A 18 -7.14 7.40 1.17
CA HIS A 18 -7.65 8.75 0.90
C HIS A 18 -8.70 8.69 -0.22
N ILE A 19 -9.83 9.39 -0.07
CA ILE A 19 -10.85 9.51 -1.14
C ILE A 19 -11.18 10.99 -1.35
N SER A 20 -10.63 11.59 -2.40
CA SER A 20 -10.80 13.03 -2.70
C SER A 20 -12.27 13.39 -2.94
N GLU A 21 -13.03 12.55 -3.66
CA GLU A 21 -14.45 12.77 -3.98
C GLU A 21 -15.37 12.85 -2.74
N LEU A 22 -14.87 12.44 -1.57
CA LEU A 22 -15.59 12.47 -0.29
C LEU A 22 -14.91 13.37 0.74
N ASP A 23 -13.89 14.15 0.35
CA ASP A 23 -13.00 14.90 1.25
C ASP A 23 -12.52 14.04 2.44
N LYS A 24 -12.26 12.75 2.17
CA LYS A 24 -12.00 11.75 3.21
C LYS A 24 -10.50 11.51 3.34
N PRO A 25 -9.85 12.00 4.42
CA PRO A 25 -8.43 11.74 4.64
C PRO A 25 -8.13 10.25 4.83
N ALA A 26 -6.91 9.84 4.48
CA ALA A 26 -6.39 8.52 4.78
C ALA A 26 -6.40 8.25 6.30
N GLY A 27 -6.61 6.99 6.70
CA GLY A 27 -6.66 6.58 8.11
C GLY A 27 -7.93 6.96 8.88
N ARG A 28 -8.85 7.73 8.29
CA ARG A 28 -10.16 8.06 8.88
C ARG A 28 -11.28 7.23 8.27
N TRP A 29 -12.22 6.80 9.11
CA TRP A 29 -13.41 6.11 8.65
C TRP A 29 -14.27 7.00 7.76
N CYS A 30 -14.70 6.44 6.63
CA CYS A 30 -15.71 7.06 5.77
C CYS A 30 -17.02 7.26 6.55
N SER A 31 -17.67 8.41 6.39
CA SER A 31 -18.92 8.76 7.06
C SER A 31 -20.08 7.82 6.75
N VAL A 32 -20.07 7.20 5.56
CA VAL A 32 -21.10 6.22 5.16
C VAL A 32 -20.77 4.79 5.57
N PHE A 33 -19.59 4.52 6.13
CA PHE A 33 -19.25 3.17 6.59
C PHE A 33 -20.08 2.78 7.82
N ARG A 34 -20.62 1.57 7.80
CA ARG A 34 -21.39 0.98 8.90
C ARG A 34 -20.65 -0.27 9.40
N LYS A 35 -20.22 -0.23 10.66
CA LYS A 35 -19.56 -1.36 11.31
C LYS A 35 -20.48 -2.60 11.26
N GLY A 36 -19.98 -3.72 10.75
CA GLY A 36 -20.76 -4.96 10.59
C GLY A 36 -21.69 -5.00 9.37
N SER A 37 -21.72 -3.95 8.54
CA SER A 37 -22.54 -3.93 7.32
C SER A 37 -21.80 -3.41 6.08
N GLY A 38 -20.59 -2.87 6.23
CA GLY A 38 -19.77 -2.41 5.12
C GLY A 38 -20.10 -0.98 4.69
N CYS A 39 -20.00 -0.69 3.40
CA CYS A 39 -20.36 0.61 2.85
C CYS A 39 -21.88 0.80 2.89
N GLY A 40 -22.35 1.82 3.61
CA GLY A 40 -23.79 2.12 3.75
C GLY A 40 -24.44 2.67 2.49
N ASP A 41 -23.65 3.06 1.49
CA ASP A 41 -24.11 3.43 0.15
C ASP A 41 -23.24 2.74 -0.91
N TYR A 42 -23.40 1.42 -1.02
CA TYR A 42 -22.62 0.64 -1.98
C TYR A 42 -22.92 1.08 -3.42
N HIS A 43 -24.18 1.31 -3.79
CA HIS A 43 -24.51 1.67 -5.17
C HIS A 43 -24.07 3.10 -5.55
N GLY A 44 -24.08 4.05 -4.60
CA GLY A 44 -23.63 5.42 -4.81
C GLY A 44 -22.13 5.65 -4.57
N ARG A 45 -21.30 4.59 -4.51
CA ARG A 45 -19.85 4.76 -4.30
C ARG A 45 -19.23 5.68 -5.37
N PRO A 46 -18.34 6.60 -5.00
CA PRO A 46 -17.64 7.45 -5.97
C PRO A 46 -16.63 6.62 -6.82
N SER A 47 -16.09 7.22 -7.88
CA SER A 47 -15.27 6.51 -8.88
C SER A 47 -14.02 5.86 -8.27
N ALA A 48 -13.35 6.55 -7.33
CA ALA A 48 -12.21 5.99 -6.60
C ALA A 48 -12.59 4.71 -5.82
N CYS A 49 -13.78 4.68 -5.22
CA CYS A 49 -14.27 3.51 -4.48
C CYS A 49 -14.77 2.38 -5.39
N GLN A 50 -15.19 2.68 -6.62
CA GLN A 50 -15.59 1.67 -7.61
C GLN A 50 -14.39 1.02 -8.31
N SER A 51 -13.37 1.83 -8.63
CA SER A 51 -12.15 1.39 -9.33
C SER A 51 -11.13 0.68 -8.43
N PHE A 52 -11.28 0.79 -7.11
CA PHE A 52 -10.40 0.14 -6.16
C PHE A 52 -10.60 -1.39 -6.12
N HIS A 53 -9.49 -2.13 -6.22
CA HIS A 53 -9.46 -3.59 -6.13
C HIS A 53 -8.54 -4.06 -5.01
N CYS A 54 -9.10 -4.63 -3.94
CA CYS A 54 -8.34 -5.21 -2.84
C CYS A 54 -7.65 -6.50 -3.29
N LEU A 55 -6.32 -6.58 -3.14
CA LEU A 55 -5.53 -7.74 -3.56
C LEU A 55 -5.93 -9.03 -2.83
N TRP A 56 -6.38 -8.94 -1.58
CA TRP A 56 -6.82 -10.12 -0.82
C TRP A 56 -8.05 -10.79 -1.45
N LEU A 57 -8.99 -9.99 -2.00
CA LEU A 57 -10.20 -10.51 -2.64
C LEU A 57 -9.88 -11.26 -3.94
N SER A 58 -8.91 -10.76 -4.71
CA SER A 58 -8.58 -11.29 -6.04
C SER A 58 -7.47 -12.35 -6.03
N SER A 59 -6.68 -12.46 -4.97
CA SER A 59 -5.53 -13.36 -4.92
C SER A 59 -5.81 -14.64 -4.12
N GLU A 60 -5.87 -15.79 -4.77
CA GLU A 60 -5.98 -17.09 -4.09
C GLU A 60 -4.78 -17.42 -3.19
N ARG A 61 -3.62 -16.79 -3.44
CA ARG A 61 -2.38 -17.01 -2.70
C ARG A 61 -2.39 -16.42 -1.28
N LEU A 62 -3.34 -15.52 -0.98
CA LEU A 62 -3.45 -14.86 0.31
C LEU A 62 -4.55 -15.53 1.14
N ASP A 63 -4.21 -16.19 2.23
CA ASP A 63 -5.19 -16.87 3.08
C ASP A 63 -6.04 -15.89 3.91
N ALA A 64 -6.87 -16.42 4.82
CA ALA A 64 -7.74 -15.62 5.67
C ALA A 64 -7.01 -14.71 6.67
N ALA A 65 -5.74 -14.97 7.03
CA ALA A 65 -4.97 -14.11 7.92
C ALA A 65 -4.63 -12.77 7.25
N TRP A 66 -4.45 -12.78 5.92
CA TRP A 66 -4.18 -11.59 5.11
C TRP A 66 -5.41 -10.73 4.84
N ARG A 67 -6.60 -11.09 5.38
CA ARG A 67 -7.78 -10.23 5.29
C ARG A 67 -7.48 -8.90 5.99
N PRO A 68 -7.76 -7.73 5.37
CA PRO A 68 -7.17 -6.48 5.84
C PRO A 68 -7.44 -6.08 7.29
N ASP A 69 -8.62 -6.38 7.82
CA ASP A 69 -8.97 -6.10 9.21
C ASP A 69 -8.25 -7.01 10.23
N LYS A 70 -7.81 -8.19 9.80
CA LYS A 70 -6.97 -9.11 10.60
C LYS A 70 -5.48 -8.79 10.47
N ALA A 71 -5.04 -8.47 9.26
CA ALA A 71 -3.65 -8.15 8.96
C ALA A 71 -3.23 -6.79 9.56
N GLY A 72 -4.15 -5.81 9.59
CA GLY A 72 -3.86 -4.42 9.99
C GLY A 72 -3.39 -3.54 8.83
N PHE A 73 -3.48 -4.03 7.60
CA PHE A 73 -3.15 -3.33 6.37
C PHE A 73 -3.95 -3.93 5.20
N LEU A 74 -4.17 -3.15 4.16
CA LEU A 74 -4.67 -3.67 2.88
C LEU A 74 -3.57 -3.62 1.83
N MET A 75 -3.76 -4.36 0.74
CA MET A 75 -2.85 -4.31 -0.40
C MET A 75 -3.61 -4.07 -1.69
N TYR A 76 -3.02 -3.31 -2.60
CA TYR A 76 -3.49 -3.17 -3.98
C TYR A 76 -2.29 -2.85 -4.89
N SER A 77 -2.44 -3.13 -6.18
CA SER A 77 -1.45 -2.77 -7.18
C SER A 77 -1.90 -1.54 -7.95
N ASP A 78 -0.96 -0.67 -8.31
CA ASP A 78 -1.13 0.42 -9.27
C ASP A 78 0.03 0.44 -10.27
N ARG A 79 0.12 1.50 -11.10
CA ARG A 79 1.15 1.66 -12.15
C ARG A 79 1.26 0.43 -13.06
N ASP A 80 0.13 0.02 -13.65
CA ASP A 80 0.03 -1.17 -14.51
C ASP A 80 0.53 -2.45 -13.82
N GLY A 81 0.37 -2.53 -12.50
CA GLY A 81 0.79 -3.67 -11.68
C GLY A 81 2.27 -3.62 -11.25
N LYS A 82 3.03 -2.60 -11.65
CA LYS A 82 4.45 -2.45 -11.30
C LYS A 82 4.69 -2.02 -9.87
N ARG A 83 3.70 -1.46 -9.18
CA ARG A 83 3.83 -1.11 -7.76
C ARG A 83 2.79 -1.83 -6.93
N LEU A 84 3.25 -2.48 -5.86
CA LEU A 84 2.42 -3.09 -4.83
C LEU A 84 2.39 -2.15 -3.62
N ASN A 85 1.24 -1.59 -3.32
CA ASN A 85 1.01 -0.76 -2.15
C ASN A 85 0.54 -1.62 -0.99
N VAL A 86 1.18 -1.48 0.18
CA VAL A 86 0.76 -2.03 1.47
C VAL A 86 0.31 -0.86 2.33
N VAL A 87 -0.99 -0.60 2.38
CA VAL A 87 -1.56 0.54 3.12
C VAL A 87 -1.94 0.10 4.52
N VAL A 88 -1.14 0.54 5.48
CA VAL A 88 -1.20 0.16 6.88
C VAL A 88 -2.18 1.07 7.61
N ASP A 89 -2.98 0.48 8.51
CA ASP A 89 -3.78 1.24 9.44
C ASP A 89 -2.86 2.09 10.34
N PRO A 90 -2.98 3.44 10.34
CA PRO A 90 -2.14 4.29 11.19
C PRO A 90 -2.30 4.01 12.69
N GLY A 91 -3.42 3.41 13.12
CA GLY A 91 -3.61 2.95 14.50
C GLY A 91 -2.82 1.68 14.85
N LYS A 92 -2.20 1.03 13.86
CA LYS A 92 -1.36 -0.18 14.00
C LYS A 92 -0.14 -0.09 13.08
N PRO A 93 0.72 0.93 13.22
CA PRO A 93 1.74 1.29 12.23
C PRO A 93 2.82 0.21 11.99
N VAL A 94 2.97 -0.72 12.93
CA VAL A 94 3.93 -1.83 12.87
C VAL A 94 3.31 -3.16 12.41
N ALA A 95 2.02 -3.20 12.05
CA ALA A 95 1.31 -4.44 11.74
C ALA A 95 1.92 -5.24 10.58
N TRP A 96 2.49 -4.53 9.58
CA TRP A 96 3.18 -5.13 8.44
C TRP A 96 4.52 -5.81 8.80
N LYS A 97 5.11 -5.46 9.96
CA LYS A 97 6.34 -6.09 10.48
C LYS A 97 6.07 -7.38 11.26
N ARG A 98 4.82 -7.72 11.54
CA ARG A 98 4.47 -8.96 12.26
C ARG A 98 4.61 -10.17 11.34
N GLU A 99 5.19 -11.26 11.84
CA GLU A 99 5.21 -12.52 11.10
C GLU A 99 3.81 -13.18 11.04
N PRO A 100 3.45 -13.85 9.93
CA PRO A 100 4.27 -14.16 8.75
C PRO A 100 4.26 -13.06 7.66
N TYR A 101 3.73 -11.87 7.94
CA TYR A 101 3.57 -10.83 6.92
C TYR A 101 4.91 -10.28 6.45
N TYR A 102 5.80 -9.95 7.39
CA TYR A 102 7.07 -9.31 7.07
C TYR A 102 7.95 -10.16 6.16
N SER A 103 8.24 -11.41 6.53
CA SER A 103 9.01 -12.34 5.68
C SER A 103 8.38 -12.53 4.30
N ARG A 104 7.05 -12.56 4.21
CA ARG A 104 6.34 -12.71 2.94
C ARG A 104 6.34 -11.44 2.09
N LEU A 105 6.25 -10.26 2.69
CA LEU A 105 6.42 -8.98 2.00
C LEU A 105 7.85 -8.83 1.48
N LYS A 106 8.86 -9.20 2.29
CA LYS A 106 10.26 -9.28 1.83
C LYS A 106 10.42 -10.22 0.65
N ALA A 107 9.79 -11.38 0.67
CA ALA A 107 9.78 -12.28 -0.48
C ALA A 107 9.14 -11.67 -1.74
N MET A 108 8.06 -10.88 -1.60
CA MET A 108 7.43 -10.16 -2.70
C MET A 108 8.30 -9.02 -3.24
N SER A 109 9.05 -8.34 -2.37
CA SER A 109 9.93 -7.22 -2.74
C SER A 109 11.09 -7.63 -3.66
N ARG A 110 11.39 -8.93 -3.81
CA ARG A 110 12.40 -9.43 -4.78
C ARG A 110 12.12 -9.03 -6.22
N ARG A 111 10.87 -8.72 -6.56
CA ARG A 111 10.52 -8.18 -7.87
C ARG A 111 11.11 -6.79 -8.14
N ALA A 112 11.72 -6.15 -7.14
CA ALA A 112 12.49 -4.93 -7.34
C ALA A 112 13.65 -5.11 -8.33
N HIS A 113 14.22 -6.31 -8.43
CA HIS A 113 15.21 -6.63 -9.46
C HIS A 113 14.63 -6.60 -10.88
N ASP A 114 13.30 -6.76 -11.02
CA ASP A 114 12.57 -6.69 -12.30
C ASP A 114 11.93 -5.31 -12.52
N GLY A 115 12.29 -4.30 -11.73
CA GLY A 115 11.75 -2.94 -11.80
C GLY A 115 10.36 -2.76 -11.19
N TYR A 116 9.93 -3.65 -10.30
CA TYR A 116 8.72 -3.47 -9.49
C TYR A 116 9.03 -2.73 -8.18
N GLU A 117 8.01 -2.11 -7.59
CA GLU A 117 8.13 -1.41 -6.31
C GLU A 117 7.20 -2.03 -5.27
N LEU A 118 7.66 -2.19 -4.03
CA LEU A 118 6.81 -2.50 -2.89
C LEU A 118 6.85 -1.32 -1.92
N LEU A 119 5.71 -0.64 -1.79
CA LEU A 119 5.59 0.60 -1.01
C LEU A 119 4.72 0.36 0.22
N ILE A 120 5.29 0.55 1.40
CA ILE A 120 4.53 0.58 2.66
C ILE A 120 4.05 2.02 2.89
N CYS A 121 2.74 2.19 3.03
CA CYS A 121 2.09 3.48 3.27
C CYS A 121 1.47 3.49 4.67
N ILE A 122 1.92 4.40 5.55
CA ILE A 122 1.42 4.54 6.92
C ILE A 122 0.94 5.98 7.09
N GLY A 123 -0.34 6.24 6.77
CA GLY A 123 -0.81 7.63 6.61
C GLY A 123 -0.01 8.30 5.49
N ASP A 124 0.71 9.37 5.82
CA ASP A 124 1.59 10.10 4.89
C ASP A 124 3.06 9.63 4.94
N ARG A 125 3.40 8.71 5.86
CA ARG A 125 4.73 8.08 5.87
C ARG A 125 4.87 7.06 4.74
N ARG A 126 6.04 7.03 4.09
CA ARG A 126 6.37 6.09 3.01
C ARG A 126 7.66 5.34 3.32
N VAL A 127 7.62 4.02 3.12
CA VAL A 127 8.80 3.15 3.21
C VAL A 127 8.85 2.31 1.94
N VAL A 128 9.96 2.35 1.21
CA VAL A 128 10.20 1.44 0.09
C VAL A 128 10.85 0.18 0.64
N MET A 129 10.20 -0.96 0.42
CA MET A 129 10.74 -2.24 0.86
C MET A 129 11.53 -2.88 -0.27
N PHE A 130 12.79 -3.20 0.02
CA PHE A 130 13.67 -4.05 -0.78
C PHE A 130 13.87 -5.40 -0.10
N PRO A 131 14.43 -6.41 -0.80
CA PRO A 131 14.71 -7.72 -0.23
C PRO A 131 15.65 -7.68 0.99
N THR A 132 16.62 -6.76 0.97
CA THR A 132 17.68 -6.66 1.99
C THR A 132 17.37 -5.62 3.05
N GLU A 133 16.64 -4.56 2.73
CA GLU A 133 16.41 -3.42 3.63
C GLU A 133 15.05 -2.73 3.40
N ASP A 134 14.66 -1.92 4.39
CA ASP A 134 13.46 -1.08 4.33
C ASP A 134 13.93 0.38 4.35
N VAL A 135 13.77 1.10 3.24
CA VAL A 135 14.18 2.51 3.14
C VAL A 135 13.02 3.40 3.55
N ASP A 136 13.09 3.96 4.77
CA ASP A 136 12.08 4.87 5.32
C ASP A 136 12.33 6.29 4.83
N LEU A 137 11.42 6.81 4.01
CA LEU A 137 11.47 8.16 3.46
C LEU A 137 10.82 9.20 4.39
N GLY A 138 10.28 8.78 5.53
CA GLY A 138 9.56 9.65 6.43
C GLY A 138 8.18 10.06 5.89
N VAL A 139 7.67 11.17 6.42
CA VAL A 139 6.38 11.75 6.01
C VAL A 139 6.57 12.52 4.72
N LEU A 140 5.83 12.14 3.69
CA LEU A 140 5.91 12.75 2.37
C LEU A 140 4.64 13.55 2.05
N ASN A 141 4.81 14.65 1.31
CA ASN A 141 3.70 15.27 0.63
C ASN A 141 3.15 14.29 -0.44
N PRO A 142 1.85 13.98 -0.47
CA PRO A 142 1.24 13.11 -1.46
C PRO A 142 1.51 13.49 -2.93
N ASP A 143 1.77 14.76 -3.21
CA ASP A 143 2.04 15.27 -4.55
C ASP A 143 3.50 15.03 -5.01
N HIS A 144 4.39 14.66 -4.09
CA HIS A 144 5.78 14.44 -4.44
C HIS A 144 6.00 13.08 -5.10
N LYS A 145 6.82 13.07 -6.16
CA LYS A 145 7.15 11.84 -6.87
C LYS A 145 8.26 11.08 -6.15
N LEU A 146 7.97 9.84 -5.80
CA LEU A 146 8.95 8.87 -5.29
C LEU A 146 9.64 8.15 -6.45
N VAL A 147 10.96 8.02 -6.38
CA VAL A 147 11.77 7.19 -7.28
C VAL A 147 12.57 6.20 -6.44
N SER A 148 12.65 4.95 -6.92
CA SER A 148 13.42 3.90 -6.26
C SER A 148 13.96 2.90 -7.29
N GLY A 149 15.04 2.21 -6.93
CA GLY A 149 15.66 1.20 -7.78
C GLY A 149 16.95 0.66 -7.16
N TYR A 150 17.85 0.20 -8.02
CA TYR A 150 19.20 -0.20 -7.64
C TYR A 150 20.23 0.63 -8.39
N VAL A 151 21.32 0.96 -7.71
CA VAL A 151 22.52 1.56 -8.29
C VAL A 151 23.71 0.66 -8.00
N GLU A 152 24.68 0.64 -8.91
CA GLU A 152 25.94 -0.05 -8.67
C GLU A 152 26.85 0.82 -7.80
N ARG A 153 27.29 0.25 -6.67
CA ARG A 153 28.22 0.90 -5.73
C ARG A 153 29.26 -0.13 -5.29
N ASP A 154 30.52 0.15 -5.56
CA ASP A 154 31.65 -0.71 -5.20
C ASP A 154 31.51 -2.16 -5.73
N GLY A 155 30.95 -2.32 -6.93
CA GLY A 155 30.71 -3.62 -7.56
C GLY A 155 29.52 -4.41 -6.99
N ALA A 156 28.74 -3.82 -6.09
CA ALA A 156 27.51 -4.39 -5.55
C ALA A 156 26.28 -3.56 -5.94
N GLN A 157 25.14 -4.22 -6.13
CA GLN A 157 23.86 -3.53 -6.30
C GLN A 157 23.35 -3.05 -4.95
N ALA A 158 23.33 -1.74 -4.75
CA ALA A 158 22.76 -1.09 -3.58
C ALA A 158 21.36 -0.55 -3.93
N PRO A 159 20.31 -0.85 -3.14
CA PRO A 159 19.01 -0.25 -3.36
C PRO A 159 19.04 1.24 -3.00
N PHE A 160 18.19 2.02 -3.65
CA PHE A 160 17.98 3.43 -3.32
C PHE A 160 16.50 3.78 -3.43
N ALA A 161 16.05 4.72 -2.60
CA ALA A 161 14.75 5.37 -2.74
C ALA A 161 14.87 6.84 -2.31
N MET A 162 14.23 7.74 -3.05
CA MET A 162 14.28 9.18 -2.80
C MET A 162 13.04 9.89 -3.36
N VAL A 163 12.86 11.15 -2.98
CA VAL A 163 11.76 12.00 -3.44
C VAL A 163 12.30 13.03 -4.43
N LEU A 164 11.66 13.17 -5.59
CA LEU A 164 12.15 14.04 -6.67
C LEU A 164 12.11 15.54 -6.33
N SER A 165 11.42 15.97 -5.26
CA SER A 165 11.53 17.33 -4.74
C SER A 165 12.94 17.67 -4.25
N ASP A 166 13.75 16.64 -3.96
CA ASP A 166 15.13 16.78 -3.48
C ASP A 166 16.13 16.84 -4.66
N VAL A 167 15.64 16.85 -5.91
CA VAL A 167 16.44 17.04 -7.13
C VAL A 167 16.34 18.51 -7.56
N GLU A 168 16.67 19.42 -6.66
CA GLU A 168 17.15 20.76 -7.03
C GLU A 168 18.66 20.78 -6.84
N GLY A 169 19.43 20.83 -7.94
CA GLY A 169 20.86 21.16 -7.91
C GLY A 169 21.87 20.10 -8.35
N ALA A 170 21.52 19.12 -9.18
CA ALA A 170 22.51 18.34 -9.93
C ALA A 170 22.58 18.81 -11.39
N GLY A 171 23.24 19.94 -11.62
CA GLY A 171 23.83 20.32 -12.91
C GLY A 171 22.99 21.22 -13.82
N VAL A 172 23.32 22.52 -13.80
CA VAL A 172 24.00 23.21 -14.93
C VAL A 172 25.13 24.04 -14.33
#